data_AF-A0A949B6R9-F1
#
_entry.id   AF-A0A949B6R9-F1
#
_cell.length_a   1.000
_cell.length_b   1.000
_cell.length_c   1.000
_cell.angle_alpha   90.00
_cell.angle_beta   90.00
_cell.angle_gamma   90.00
#
_symmetry.space_group_name_H-M   'P 1'
#
loop_
_entity.id
_entity.type
_entity.pdbx_description
1 polymer ?
#
loop_
_entity_poly.entity_id
_entity_poly.type
_entity_poly.pdbx_seq_one_letter_code
_entity_poly.pdbx_strand_id
1 'polypeptide(L)' 'MAKKVKAVLKLQIMAGQATPAPPVGPALAQQGV' A
#
# COMPACT_ATOMS: atom_id res chain seq x y z
N MET A 1 -0.87 21.89 -8.04
CA MET A 1 -1.82 21.49 -6.98
C MET A 1 -1.33 20.19 -6.35
N ALA A 2 -1.11 20.18 -5.03
CA ALA A 2 -0.68 18.97 -4.32
C ALA A 2 -1.87 18.00 -4.17
N LYS A 3 -1.68 16.73 -4.55
CA LYS A 3 -2.71 15.69 -4.37
C LYS A 3 -2.90 15.43 -2.88
N LYS A 4 -4.15 15.40 -2.42
CA LYS A 4 -4.50 15.01 -1.05
C LYS A 4 -4.14 13.53 -0.84
N VAL A 5 -3.58 13.21 0.34
CA VAL A 5 -3.30 11.83 0.73
C VAL A 5 -4.63 11.06 0.78
N LYS A 6 -4.76 10.03 -0.05
CA LYS A 6 -5.98 9.20 -0.12
C LYS A 6 -6.08 8.21 1.04
N ALA A 7 -4.96 7.61 1.45
CA ALA A 7 -4.92 6.62 2.51
C ALA A 7 -3.52 6.51 3.13
N VAL A 8 -3.47 6.12 4.41
CA VAL A 8 -2.23 5.83 5.14
C VAL A 8 -2.34 4.39 5.65
N LEU A 9 -1.52 3.49 5.10
CA LEU A 9 -1.48 2.09 5.51
C LEU A 9 -0.15 1.79 6.19
N LYS A 10 -0.22 1.13 7.36
CA LYS A 10 0.94 0.60 8.07
C LYS A 10 1.09 -0.88 7.72
N LEU A 11 2.00 -1.18 6.81
CA LEU A 11 2.34 -2.54 6.42
C LEU A 11 3.63 -2.96 7.12
N GLN A 12 3.62 -4.09 7.79
CA GLN A 12 4.84 -4.69 8.35
C GLN A 12 5.50 -5.54 7.26
N ILE A 13 6.35 -4.91 6.46
CA ILE A 13 7.16 -5.58 5.43
C ILE A 13 8.60 -5.10 5.50
N MET A 14 9.53 -5.96 5.09
CA MET A 14 10.91 -5.56 4.92
C MET A 14 11.02 -4.48 3.85
N ALA A 15 11.96 -3.54 4.02
CA ALA A 15 12.20 -2.48 3.05
C ALA A 15 12.49 -3.09 1.66
N GLY A 16 11.86 -2.56 0.61
CA GLY A 16 12.01 -3.04 -0.76
C GLY A 16 11.19 -4.28 -1.14
N GLN A 17 10.48 -4.93 -0.21
CA GLN A 17 9.61 -6.08 -0.49
C GLN A 17 8.14 -5.71 -0.70
N ALA A 18 7.87 -4.54 -1.30
CA ALA A 18 6.53 -4.17 -1.74
C ALA A 18 6.17 -4.96 -3.00
N THR A 19 5.82 -6.23 -2.83
CA THR A 19 5.38 -7.11 -3.92
C THR A 19 3.87 -7.30 -3.88
N PRO A 20 3.20 -7.70 -4.97
CA PRO A 20 1.76 -7.99 -4.97
C PRO A 20 1.34 -9.15 -4.05
N ALA A 21 2.29 -9.84 -3.41
CA ALA A 21 2.03 -10.96 -2.52
C ALA A 21 1.25 -10.53 -1.25
N PRO A 22 0.55 -11.45 -0.57
CA PRO A 22 -0.11 -11.16 0.71
C PRO A 22 0.95 -10.76 1.73
N PRO A 23 0.86 -9.65 2.50
CA PRO A 23 -0.29 -8.80 2.85
C PRO A 23 -0.45 -7.50 2.03
N VAL A 24 0.44 -7.21 1.10
CA VAL A 24 0.52 -5.93 0.39
C VAL A 24 -0.52 -5.84 -0.72
N GLY A 25 -0.64 -6.88 -1.55
CA GLY A 25 -1.60 -6.93 -2.66
C GLY A 25 -3.05 -6.68 -2.22
N PRO A 26 -3.59 -7.41 -1.23
CA PRO A 26 -4.94 -7.19 -0.72
C PRO A 26 -5.14 -5.78 -0.14
N ALA A 27 -4.15 -5.27 0.60
CA ALA A 27 -4.23 -3.97 1.27
C ALA A 27 -4.18 -2.78 0.29
N LEU A 28 -3.39 -2.89 -0.77
CA LEU A 28 -3.33 -1.88 -1.84
C LEU A 28 -4.56 -1.95 -2.75
N ALA A 29 -5.03 -3.16 -3.10
CA ALA A 29 -6.22 -3.35 -3.93
C ALA A 29 -7.47 -2.73 -3.30
N GLN A 30 -7.63 -2.82 -1.97
CA GLN A 30 -8.72 -2.17 -1.23
C GLN A 30 -8.73 -0.64 -1.35
N GLN A 31 -7.59 -0.02 -1.69
CA GLN A 31 -7.46 1.43 -1.87
C GLN A 31 -7.55 1.86 -3.34
N GLY A 32 -7.69 0.90 -4.27
CA GLY A 32 -7.75 1.17 -5.71
C GLY A 32 -6.45 1.75 -6.27
N VAL A 33 -5.30 1.31 -5.72
CA VAL A 33 -3.94 1.69 -6.15
C VAL A 33 -3.33 0.59 -7.00
#